data_AF-A0A3R6YTI9-F1
#
_entry.id   AF-A0A3R6YTI9-F1
#
_cell.length_a   1.000
_cell.length_b   1.000
_cell.length_c   1.000
_cell.angle_alpha   90.00
_cell.angle_beta   90.00
_cell.angle_gamma   90.00
#
_symmetry.space_group_name_H-M   'P 1'
#
loop_
_entity.id
_entity.type
_entity.pdbx_description
1 polymer ?
#
loop_
_entity_poly.entity_id
_entity_poly.type
_entity_poly.pdbx_seq_one_letter_code
_entity_poly.pdbx_strand_id
1 'polypeptide(L)'
;MVDGLDNSKLLSYEAFEGACKQPKAYHAMFNHAYFVGWLQRLLDDVAALQECNAIIVFDNAKCHKVLPDDPPAGSWTKARMMQACATYGIELDVNEYRSTLWAKWPWIADITSSSRRRITVTYNLSMIWSYVKGAVGLLYDTSTTFFDVCERFDHEFGRLPSSVIFDCIDHIDRKVVKMAAYLDSIDEAEDAAGTPYSSDSEIECDGDSCDDGTLGDYEGDE
;
A
#
# COMPACT_ATOMS: atom_id res chain seq x y z
N MET A 1 -18.05 3.74 9.15
CA MET A 1 -18.40 5.16 9.35
C MET A 1 -17.10 5.88 9.57
N VAL A 2 -16.78 6.87 8.74
CA VAL A 2 -15.66 7.80 8.99
C VAL A 2 -16.03 8.63 10.20
N ASP A 3 -15.08 8.99 11.07
CA ASP A 3 -15.32 9.68 12.36
C ASP A 3 -16.01 11.07 12.23
N GLY A 4 -16.41 11.48 11.03
CA GLY A 4 -17.07 12.74 10.76
C GLY A 4 -16.08 13.87 10.54
N LEU A 5 -16.61 15.01 10.10
CA LEU A 5 -15.82 16.18 9.69
C LEU A 5 -14.89 16.71 10.80
N ASP A 6 -15.26 16.50 12.06
CA ASP A 6 -14.60 17.10 13.24
C ASP A 6 -13.65 16.16 13.98
N ASN A 7 -13.62 14.86 13.66
CA ASN A 7 -12.84 13.88 14.41
C ASN A 7 -11.74 13.18 13.59
N SER A 8 -11.59 13.55 12.32
CA SER A 8 -10.51 13.03 11.48
C SER A 8 -9.18 13.64 11.91
N LYS A 9 -8.18 12.79 12.17
CA LYS A 9 -6.90 13.24 12.76
C LYS A 9 -5.71 12.48 12.20
N LEU A 10 -4.57 13.17 12.18
CA LEU A 10 -3.28 12.54 11.95
C LEU A 10 -2.85 11.85 13.25
N LEU A 11 -2.53 10.55 13.17
CA LEU A 11 -2.06 9.79 14.33
C LEU A 11 -0.56 9.97 14.55
N SER A 12 0.22 9.78 13.49
CA SER A 12 1.67 9.88 13.52
C SER A 12 2.22 10.11 12.13
N TYR A 13 3.33 10.84 12.04
CA TYR A 13 4.21 10.84 10.87
C TYR A 13 5.65 10.79 11.39
N GLU A 14 6.55 10.30 10.55
CA GLU A 14 7.95 10.13 10.92
C GLU A 14 8.83 10.65 9.78
N ALA A 15 9.68 11.64 10.08
CA ALA A 15 10.72 12.06 9.18
C ALA A 15 11.87 11.06 9.27
N PHE A 16 12.08 10.34 8.18
CA PHE A 16 13.09 9.29 8.14
C PHE A 16 14.40 9.82 7.57
N GLU A 17 15.41 9.91 8.42
CA GLU A 17 16.72 10.45 8.09
C GLU A 17 17.77 9.35 7.94
N GLY A 18 18.60 9.46 6.89
CA GLY A 18 19.71 8.55 6.69
C GLY A 18 20.88 8.85 7.60
N ALA A 19 21.30 7.86 8.38
CA ALA A 19 22.57 7.95 9.10
C ALA A 19 23.76 7.88 8.13
N CYS A 20 24.94 8.37 8.56
CA CYS A 20 26.15 8.44 7.73
C CYS A 20 26.62 7.12 7.09
N LYS A 21 26.13 5.96 7.55
CA LYS A 21 26.48 4.63 7.05
C LYS A 21 25.30 3.86 6.44
N GLN A 22 24.20 4.54 6.12
CA GLN A 22 23.04 3.90 5.48
C GLN A 22 23.06 4.01 3.96
N PRO A 23 22.39 3.09 3.25
CA PRO A 23 22.20 3.18 1.81
C PRO A 23 21.61 4.54 1.42
N LYS A 24 22.11 5.15 0.34
CA LYS A 24 21.54 6.43 -0.16
C LYS A 24 20.12 6.26 -0.73
N ALA A 25 19.75 5.04 -1.09
CA ALA A 25 18.43 4.72 -1.64
C ALA A 25 17.42 4.52 -0.50
N TYR A 26 16.40 5.37 -0.44
CA TYR A 26 15.36 5.30 0.59
C TYR A 26 14.65 3.93 0.62
N HIS A 27 14.49 3.26 -0.51
CA HIS A 27 13.93 1.90 -0.58
C HIS A 27 14.76 0.85 0.17
N ALA A 28 16.08 1.03 0.28
CA ALA A 28 16.93 0.12 1.04
C ALA A 28 16.92 0.43 2.54
N MET A 29 16.60 1.66 2.89
CA MET A 29 16.50 2.12 4.28
C MET A 29 15.11 1.82 4.88
N PHE A 30 14.02 2.09 4.14
CA PHE A 30 12.64 1.72 4.48
C PHE A 30 12.38 0.26 4.06
N ASN A 31 12.94 -0.67 4.82
CA ASN A 31 12.81 -2.09 4.58
C ASN A 31 11.64 -2.71 5.36
N HIS A 32 11.43 -4.01 5.17
CA HIS A 32 10.33 -4.74 5.81
C HIS A 32 10.39 -4.69 7.35
N ALA A 33 11.57 -4.86 7.95
CA ALA A 33 11.73 -4.83 9.41
C ALA A 33 11.34 -3.46 10.00
N TYR A 34 11.73 -2.38 9.30
CA TYR A 34 11.30 -1.03 9.67
C TYR A 34 9.78 -0.88 9.59
N PHE A 35 9.17 -1.34 8.49
CA PHE A 35 7.72 -1.29 8.30
C PHE A 35 6.96 -2.01 9.42
N VAL A 36 7.40 -3.19 9.86
CA VAL A 36 6.78 -3.92 10.98
C VAL A 36 6.85 -3.11 12.27
N GLY A 37 8.01 -2.58 12.62
CA GLY A 37 8.18 -1.77 13.83
C GLY A 37 7.36 -0.47 13.78
N TRP A 38 7.25 0.16 12.61
CA TRP A 38 6.39 1.32 12.39
C TRP A 38 4.90 0.96 12.48
N LEU A 39 4.47 -0.14 11.88
CA LEU A 39 3.08 -0.59 11.94
C LEU A 39 2.67 -0.99 13.36
N GLN A 40 3.55 -1.61 14.13
CA GLN A 40 3.26 -1.92 15.53
C GLN A 40 2.99 -0.64 16.33
N ARG A 41 3.81 0.41 16.16
CA ARG A 41 3.56 1.72 16.78
C ARG A 41 2.20 2.30 16.38
N LEU A 42 1.85 2.23 15.09
CA LEU A 42 0.52 2.64 14.62
C LEU A 42 -0.61 1.85 15.29
N LEU A 43 -0.45 0.53 15.45
CA LEU A 43 -1.45 -0.32 16.10
C LEU A 43 -1.60 -0.02 17.59
N ASP A 44 -0.51 0.35 18.25
CA ASP A 44 -0.48 0.79 19.65
C ASP A 44 -1.19 2.14 19.81
N ASP A 45 -0.95 3.09 18.89
CA ASP A 45 -1.65 4.39 18.86
C ASP A 45 -3.17 4.21 18.66
N VAL A 46 -3.57 3.35 17.71
CA VAL A 46 -5.00 3.01 17.49
C VAL A 46 -5.60 2.35 18.74
N ALA A 47 -4.87 1.47 19.42
CA ALA A 47 -5.32 0.83 20.64
C ALA A 47 -5.47 1.82 21.81
N ALA A 48 -4.55 2.79 21.93
CA ALA A 48 -4.60 3.86 22.93
C ALA A 48 -5.83 4.77 22.74
N LEU A 49 -6.28 4.93 21.49
CA LEU A 49 -7.52 5.62 21.15
C LEU A 49 -8.79 4.80 21.41
N GLN A 50 -8.66 3.53 21.80
CA GLN A 50 -9.76 2.59 22.00
C GLN A 50 -10.60 2.33 20.74
N GLU A 51 -10.02 2.59 19.56
CA GLU A 51 -10.66 2.33 18.29
C GLU A 51 -10.56 0.85 17.94
N CYS A 52 -11.70 0.23 17.63
CA CYS A 52 -11.79 -1.17 17.22
C CYS A 52 -12.37 -1.28 15.80
N ASN A 53 -12.07 -2.39 15.12
CA ASN A 53 -12.48 -2.62 13.73
C ASN A 53 -11.97 -1.59 12.71
N ALA A 54 -10.82 -0.96 13.01
CA ALA A 54 -10.16 -0.05 12.09
C ALA A 54 -9.75 -0.78 10.80
N ILE A 55 -10.03 -0.15 9.66
CA ILE A 55 -9.55 -0.57 8.34
C ILE A 55 -8.25 0.18 8.09
N ILE A 56 -7.14 -0.56 8.02
CA ILE A 56 -5.82 0.02 7.73
C ILE A 56 -5.50 -0.19 6.26
N VAL A 57 -5.01 0.87 5.64
CA VAL A 57 -4.96 1.00 4.20
C VAL A 57 -3.57 1.42 3.73
N PHE A 58 -2.92 0.58 2.92
CA PHE A 58 -1.58 0.83 2.37
C PHE A 58 -1.58 0.88 0.84
N ASP A 59 -0.43 1.20 0.25
CA ASP A 59 -0.16 0.92 -1.16
C ASP A 59 0.44 -0.50 -1.35
N ASN A 60 0.69 -0.88 -2.59
CA ASN A 60 1.19 -2.22 -2.96
C ASN A 60 2.73 -2.33 -2.91
N ALA A 61 3.40 -1.54 -2.05
CA ALA A 61 4.86 -1.52 -1.95
C ALA A 61 5.45 -2.86 -1.49
N LYS A 62 6.66 -3.19 -1.98
CA LYS A 62 7.34 -4.47 -1.66
C LYS A 62 7.62 -4.64 -0.17
N CYS A 63 7.91 -3.57 0.57
CA CYS A 63 8.17 -3.61 2.01
C CYS A 63 6.94 -4.00 2.85
N HIS A 64 5.73 -3.80 2.33
CA HIS A 64 4.48 -4.22 2.96
C HIS A 64 4.22 -5.72 2.78
N LYS A 65 4.96 -6.38 1.89
CA LYS A 65 4.72 -7.76 1.49
C LYS A 65 5.68 -8.68 2.21
N VAL A 66 5.14 -9.54 3.07
CA VAL A 66 5.86 -10.70 3.60
C VAL A 66 5.28 -11.95 2.99
N LEU A 67 6.16 -12.73 2.39
CA LEU A 67 5.85 -14.11 2.08
C LEU A 67 5.96 -14.90 3.40
N PRO A 68 4.91 -15.62 3.83
CA PRO A 68 5.05 -16.52 4.97
C PRO A 68 6.17 -17.54 4.72
N ASP A 69 6.72 -18.15 5.78
CA ASP A 69 7.84 -19.12 5.70
C ASP A 69 7.59 -20.26 4.69
N ASP A 70 6.33 -20.64 4.46
CA ASP A 70 5.88 -21.53 3.38
C ASP A 70 4.92 -20.75 2.47
N PRO A 71 5.43 -19.97 1.50
CA PRO A 71 4.58 -19.19 0.62
C PRO A 71 3.81 -20.13 -0.31
N PRO A 72 2.55 -19.81 -0.62
CA PRO A 72 1.78 -20.62 -1.53
C PRO A 72 2.49 -20.62 -2.88
N ALA A 73 2.64 -21.78 -3.49
CA ALA A 73 3.23 -21.92 -4.81
C ALA A 73 2.12 -22.17 -5.84
N GLY A 74 2.40 -21.83 -7.11
CA GLY A 74 1.52 -22.18 -8.24
C GLY A 74 1.23 -23.69 -8.37
N SER A 75 1.98 -24.54 -7.66
CA SER A 75 1.77 -25.98 -7.55
C SER A 75 0.86 -26.44 -6.40
N TRP A 76 0.45 -25.56 -5.47
CA TRP A 76 -0.34 -25.95 -4.29
C TRP A 76 -1.77 -26.37 -4.63
N THR A 77 -2.30 -27.41 -3.98
CA THR A 77 -3.71 -27.78 -4.19
C THR A 77 -4.67 -26.78 -3.55
N LYS A 78 -5.91 -26.68 -4.06
CA LYS A 78 -6.97 -25.85 -3.45
C LYS A 78 -7.15 -26.17 -1.96
N ALA A 79 -7.13 -27.45 -1.60
CA ALA A 79 -7.25 -27.90 -0.21
C ALA A 79 -6.10 -27.38 0.68
N ARG A 80 -4.86 -27.42 0.18
CA ARG A 80 -3.69 -26.86 0.91
C ARG A 80 -3.79 -25.35 1.05
N MET A 81 -4.25 -24.65 0.01
CA MET A 81 -4.50 -23.20 0.08
C MET A 81 -5.58 -22.85 1.11
N MET A 82 -6.72 -23.55 1.09
CA MET A 82 -7.79 -23.35 2.08
C MET A 82 -7.31 -23.65 3.50
N GLN A 83 -6.53 -24.70 3.71
CA GLN A 83 -5.96 -25.03 5.01
C GLN A 83 -5.03 -23.92 5.51
N ALA A 84 -4.17 -23.40 4.64
CA ALA A 84 -3.29 -22.30 5.02
C ALA A 84 -4.05 -21.00 5.26
N CYS A 85 -5.05 -20.66 4.43
CA CYS A 85 -5.96 -19.54 4.66
C CYS A 85 -6.66 -19.62 6.02
N ALA A 86 -7.12 -20.81 6.42
CA ALA A 86 -7.71 -21.04 7.73
C ALA A 86 -6.69 -20.84 8.87
N THR A 87 -5.45 -21.31 8.69
CA THR A 87 -4.33 -21.06 9.63
C THR A 87 -4.05 -19.57 9.82
N TYR A 88 -4.15 -18.78 8.74
CA TYR A 88 -3.97 -17.31 8.77
C TYR A 88 -5.25 -16.54 9.13
N GLY A 89 -6.35 -17.22 9.47
CA GLY A 89 -7.61 -16.59 9.87
C GLY A 89 -8.32 -15.83 8.75
N ILE A 90 -8.07 -16.18 7.49
CA ILE A 90 -8.75 -15.62 6.32
C ILE A 90 -10.13 -16.25 6.20
N GLU A 91 -11.16 -15.42 6.06
CA GLU A 91 -12.53 -15.88 5.86
C GLU A 91 -12.66 -16.56 4.49
N LEU A 92 -13.12 -17.80 4.49
CA LEU A 92 -13.22 -18.66 3.32
C LEU A 92 -14.68 -18.90 2.99
N ASP A 93 -15.08 -18.63 1.75
CA ASP A 93 -16.26 -19.27 1.17
C ASP A 93 -15.84 -20.58 0.46
N VAL A 94 -16.55 -21.66 0.76
CA VAL A 94 -16.34 -22.99 0.18
C VAL A 94 -16.47 -23.00 -1.35
N ASN A 95 -17.20 -22.03 -1.92
CA ASN A 95 -17.39 -21.87 -3.36
C ASN A 95 -16.26 -21.11 -4.05
N GLU A 96 -15.26 -20.60 -3.32
CA GLU A 96 -14.19 -19.80 -3.93
C GLU A 96 -13.30 -20.62 -4.86
N TYR A 97 -12.94 -20.03 -5.99
CA TYR A 97 -11.99 -20.61 -6.92
C TYR A 97 -10.56 -20.46 -6.43
N ARG A 98 -9.67 -21.30 -6.94
CA ARG A 98 -8.24 -21.25 -6.59
C ARG A 98 -7.61 -19.89 -6.93
N SER A 99 -8.00 -19.28 -8.05
CA SER A 99 -7.58 -17.93 -8.45
C SER A 99 -8.06 -16.87 -7.46
N THR A 100 -9.29 -16.99 -6.98
CA THR A 100 -9.86 -16.10 -5.95
C THR A 100 -9.13 -16.26 -4.62
N LEU A 101 -8.82 -17.50 -4.20
CA LEU A 101 -8.02 -17.77 -3.01
C LEU A 101 -6.60 -17.23 -3.12
N TRP A 102 -6.02 -17.26 -4.32
CA TRP A 102 -4.71 -16.69 -4.62
C TRP A 102 -4.73 -15.15 -4.52
N ALA A 103 -5.79 -14.52 -5.04
CA ALA A 103 -5.99 -13.07 -4.95
C ALA A 103 -6.29 -12.60 -3.51
N LYS A 104 -6.97 -13.44 -2.72
CA LYS A 104 -7.29 -13.19 -1.29
C LYS A 104 -6.11 -13.47 -0.36
N TRP A 105 -5.01 -14.03 -0.86
CA TRP A 105 -3.87 -14.34 -0.02
C TRP A 105 -3.32 -13.05 0.63
N PRO A 106 -3.13 -13.02 1.96
CA PRO A 106 -2.77 -11.81 2.65
C PRO A 106 -1.27 -11.63 2.49
N TRP A 107 -0.89 -10.50 1.92
CA TRP A 107 0.50 -10.05 1.86
C TRP A 107 1.08 -9.65 3.23
N ILE A 108 0.36 -9.89 4.34
CA ILE A 108 0.78 -9.54 5.70
C ILE A 108 0.39 -10.68 6.63
N ALA A 109 1.22 -11.74 6.66
CA ALA A 109 1.01 -12.92 7.48
C ALA A 109 1.51 -12.78 8.94
N ASP A 110 2.40 -11.82 9.22
CA ASP A 110 3.12 -11.78 10.51
C ASP A 110 2.48 -10.84 11.56
N ILE A 111 1.83 -9.75 11.12
CA ILE A 111 1.20 -8.77 12.04
C ILE A 111 -0.19 -9.25 12.54
N THR A 112 -0.85 -10.15 11.80
CA THR A 112 -2.22 -10.62 12.07
C THR A 112 -2.34 -11.69 13.14
N SER A 113 -1.25 -12.38 13.50
CA SER A 113 -1.27 -13.40 14.57
C SER A 113 -1.69 -12.83 15.93
N SER A 114 -1.37 -11.56 16.20
CA SER A 114 -1.72 -10.89 17.46
C SER A 114 -2.92 -9.92 17.37
N SER A 115 -3.38 -9.57 16.17
CA SER A 115 -4.44 -8.57 15.98
C SER A 115 -5.42 -9.01 14.88
N ARG A 116 -6.60 -9.50 15.27
CA ARG A 116 -7.75 -9.71 14.37
C ARG A 116 -8.30 -8.37 13.84
N ARG A 117 -7.53 -7.64 13.03
CA ARG A 117 -7.94 -6.37 12.42
C ARG A 117 -7.86 -6.51 10.91
N ARG A 118 -8.97 -6.23 10.22
CA ARG A 118 -9.10 -6.33 8.77
C ARG A 118 -8.30 -5.19 8.13
N ILE A 119 -7.15 -5.51 7.55
CA ILE A 119 -6.34 -4.57 6.75
C ILE A 119 -6.87 -4.64 5.32
N THR A 120 -7.29 -3.51 4.74
CA THR A 120 -7.76 -3.44 3.34
C THR A 120 -6.94 -2.37 2.64
N VAL A 121 -6.22 -2.73 1.59
CA VAL A 121 -5.18 -1.90 0.92
C VAL A 121 -5.81 -1.05 -0.20
N THR A 122 -5.71 0.28 -0.13
CA THR A 122 -6.13 1.27 -1.14
C THR A 122 -5.53 2.69 -0.90
N TYR A 123 -4.73 3.18 -1.83
CA TYR A 123 -4.14 4.53 -1.90
C TYR A 123 -4.89 5.68 -1.16
N ASN A 124 -4.25 6.37 -0.20
CA ASN A 124 -4.88 7.50 0.51
C ASN A 124 -3.95 8.66 0.96
N LEU A 125 -2.61 8.54 0.88
CA LEU A 125 -1.70 9.62 1.33
C LEU A 125 -1.51 10.78 0.33
N SER A 126 -1.80 10.58 -0.96
CA SER A 126 -1.39 11.54 -2.00
C SER A 126 -2.04 12.93 -1.87
N MET A 127 -3.31 13.01 -1.50
CA MET A 127 -4.02 14.29 -1.36
C MET A 127 -3.56 15.07 -0.13
N ILE A 128 -3.45 14.41 1.03
CA ILE A 128 -2.92 15.00 2.26
C ILE A 128 -1.47 15.47 2.03
N TRP A 129 -0.66 14.62 1.38
CA TRP A 129 0.71 14.97 1.03
C TRP A 129 0.78 16.20 0.11
N SER A 130 -0.11 16.29 -0.88
CA SER A 130 -0.15 17.43 -1.80
C SER A 130 -0.52 18.74 -1.10
N TYR A 131 -1.46 18.68 -0.15
CA TYR A 131 -1.84 19.82 0.70
C TYR A 131 -0.64 20.33 1.51
N VAL A 132 0.00 19.44 2.28
CA VAL A 132 1.12 19.80 3.16
C VAL A 132 2.34 20.24 2.35
N LYS A 133 2.71 19.47 1.32
CA LYS A 133 3.83 19.82 0.43
C LYS A 133 3.62 21.16 -0.27
N GLY A 134 2.39 21.49 -0.65
CA GLY A 134 2.06 22.78 -1.23
C GLY A 134 2.41 23.93 -0.29
N ALA A 135 1.99 23.84 0.97
CA ALA A 135 2.28 24.85 1.98
C ALA A 135 3.79 24.98 2.28
N VAL A 136 4.48 23.85 2.48
CA VAL A 136 5.93 23.84 2.74
C VAL A 136 6.73 24.36 1.53
N GLY A 137 6.34 23.94 0.33
CA GLY A 137 7.04 24.26 -0.93
C GLY A 137 6.90 25.72 -1.36
N LEU A 138 5.82 26.41 -1.00
CA LEU A 138 5.63 27.84 -1.30
C LEU A 138 6.65 28.73 -0.57
N LEU A 139 7.25 28.24 0.52
CA LEU A 139 8.25 28.96 1.30
C LEU A 139 9.69 28.60 0.88
N TYR A 140 9.86 27.80 -0.17
CA TYR A 140 11.17 27.31 -0.58
C TYR A 140 11.96 28.38 -1.35
N ASP A 141 13.21 28.58 -0.95
CA ASP A 141 14.18 29.44 -1.63
C ASP A 141 15.60 28.84 -1.61
N THR A 142 16.58 29.52 -2.22
CA THR A 142 17.96 29.02 -2.32
C THR A 142 18.71 28.94 -0.99
N SER A 143 18.18 29.56 0.08
CA SER A 143 18.76 29.51 1.42
C SER A 143 18.11 28.45 2.32
N THR A 144 17.03 27.83 1.85
CA THR A 144 16.25 26.84 2.61
C THR A 144 17.08 25.59 2.89
N THR A 145 17.23 25.28 4.18
CA THR A 145 17.95 24.10 4.67
C THR A 145 17.02 22.91 4.89
N PHE A 146 17.61 21.73 5.11
CA PHE A 146 16.85 20.54 5.51
C PHE A 146 16.09 20.76 6.83
N PHE A 147 16.71 21.45 7.79
CA PHE A 147 16.08 21.76 9.07
C PHE A 147 14.85 22.65 8.89
N ASP A 148 14.93 23.67 8.03
CA ASP A 148 13.79 24.52 7.71
C ASP A 148 12.63 23.71 7.11
N VAL A 149 12.94 22.74 6.24
CA VAL A 149 11.94 21.86 5.64
C VAL A 149 11.28 20.97 6.69
N CYS A 150 12.05 20.36 7.60
CA CYS A 150 11.52 19.56 8.70
C CYS A 150 10.62 20.39 9.62
N GLU A 151 11.10 21.55 10.08
CA GLU A 151 10.31 22.42 10.95
C GLU A 151 8.99 22.83 10.29
N ARG A 152 9.00 23.14 8.99
CA ARG A 152 7.79 23.46 8.23
C ARG A 152 6.86 22.25 8.10
N PHE A 153 7.38 21.04 7.89
CA PHE A 153 6.54 19.84 7.89
C PHE A 153 5.90 19.61 9.25
N ASP A 154 6.66 19.71 10.35
CA ASP A 154 6.15 19.57 11.71
C ASP A 154 5.04 20.58 12.00
N HIS A 155 5.30 21.83 11.61
CA HIS A 155 4.38 22.94 11.69
C HIS A 155 3.09 22.64 10.90
N GLU A 156 3.17 22.26 9.62
CA GLU A 156 2.01 22.03 8.75
C GLU A 156 1.21 20.76 9.12
N PHE A 157 1.86 19.67 9.49
CA PHE A 157 1.18 18.48 9.98
C PHE A 157 0.48 18.73 11.32
N GLY A 158 1.10 19.50 12.22
CA GLY A 158 0.52 19.85 13.52
C GLY A 158 -0.74 20.72 13.45
N ARG A 159 -0.98 21.39 12.32
CA ARG A 159 -2.18 22.21 12.07
C ARG A 159 -3.12 21.65 11.02
N LEU A 160 -2.89 20.41 10.57
CA LEU A 160 -3.68 19.80 9.51
C LEU A 160 -5.15 19.75 9.94
N PRO A 161 -6.07 20.45 9.25
CA PRO A 161 -7.46 20.51 9.68
C PRO A 161 -8.14 19.14 9.56
N SER A 162 -8.97 18.78 10.54
CA SER A 162 -9.79 17.56 10.48
C SER A 162 -10.62 17.49 9.21
N SER A 163 -11.20 18.61 8.79
CA SER A 163 -11.99 18.67 7.56
C SER A 163 -11.19 18.30 6.31
N VAL A 164 -9.91 18.68 6.22
CA VAL A 164 -9.05 18.32 5.08
C VAL A 164 -8.80 16.81 5.05
N ILE A 165 -8.55 16.19 6.21
CA ILE A 165 -8.36 14.74 6.32
C ILE A 165 -9.65 14.02 5.94
N PHE A 166 -10.78 14.47 6.49
CA PHE A 166 -12.11 13.94 6.20
C PHE A 166 -12.43 14.02 4.70
N ASP A 167 -12.25 15.19 4.08
CA ASP A 167 -12.55 15.41 2.66
C ASP A 167 -11.69 14.51 1.75
N CYS A 168 -10.43 14.24 2.14
CA CYS A 168 -9.58 13.29 1.43
C CYS A 168 -10.12 11.86 1.52
N ILE A 169 -10.51 11.42 2.72
CA ILE A 169 -11.08 10.07 2.94
C ILE A 169 -12.40 9.93 2.17
N ASP A 170 -13.29 10.91 2.29
CA ASP A 170 -14.61 10.93 1.64
C ASP A 170 -14.50 11.03 0.10
N HIS A 171 -13.50 11.74 -0.43
CA HIS A 171 -13.18 11.71 -1.86
C HIS A 171 -12.89 10.30 -2.35
N ILE A 172 -12.13 9.53 -1.57
CA ILE A 172 -11.68 8.19 -1.97
C ILE A 172 -12.78 7.17 -1.77
N ASP A 173 -13.54 7.25 -0.68
CA ASP A 173 -14.73 6.42 -0.46
C ASP A 173 -15.72 6.54 -1.65
N ARG A 174 -16.01 7.77 -2.08
CA ARG A 174 -16.83 8.01 -3.28
C ARG A 174 -16.23 7.43 -4.56
N LYS A 175 -14.92 7.47 -4.73
CA LYS A 175 -14.25 6.86 -5.89
C LYS A 175 -14.36 5.35 -5.86
N VAL A 176 -14.15 4.72 -4.70
CA VAL A 176 -14.28 3.28 -4.51
C VAL A 176 -15.72 2.83 -4.79
N VAL A 177 -16.71 3.53 -4.26
CA VAL A 177 -18.14 3.26 -4.53
C VAL A 177 -18.46 3.36 -6.01
N LYS A 178 -17.95 4.40 -6.71
CA LYS A 178 -18.16 4.53 -8.16
C LYS A 178 -17.47 3.43 -8.96
N MET A 179 -16.27 3.02 -8.56
CA MET A 179 -15.56 1.91 -9.21
C MET A 179 -16.31 0.59 -9.01
N ALA A 180 -16.83 0.33 -7.80
CA ALA A 180 -17.63 -0.85 -7.53
C ALA A 180 -18.89 -0.89 -8.41
N ALA A 181 -19.67 0.21 -8.45
CA ALA A 181 -20.85 0.30 -9.31
C ALA A 181 -20.53 0.13 -10.81
N TYR A 182 -19.36 0.61 -11.25
CA TYR A 182 -18.90 0.42 -12.62
C TYR A 182 -18.57 -1.05 -12.92
N LEU A 183 -17.88 -1.74 -12.00
CA LEU A 183 -17.59 -3.17 -12.14
C LEU A 183 -18.89 -4.00 -12.18
N ASP A 184 -19.83 -3.72 -11.27
CA ASP A 184 -21.14 -4.38 -11.25
C ASP A 184 -21.87 -4.19 -12.61
N SER A 185 -21.79 -2.99 -13.20
CA SER A 185 -22.41 -2.71 -14.50
C SER A 185 -21.75 -3.43 -15.67
N ILE A 186 -20.45 -3.75 -15.58
CA ILE A 186 -19.76 -4.56 -16.59
C ILE A 186 -20.24 -6.00 -16.49
N ASP A 187 -20.26 -6.55 -15.27
CA ASP A 187 -20.67 -7.94 -15.03
C ASP A 187 -22.13 -8.16 -15.49
N GLU A 188 -23.04 -7.24 -15.18
CA GLU A 188 -24.43 -7.29 -15.66
C GLU A 188 -24.53 -7.25 -17.19
N ALA A 189 -23.67 -6.47 -17.86
CA ALA A 189 -23.65 -6.36 -19.31
C ALA A 189 -23.06 -7.61 -19.99
N GLU A 190 -22.04 -8.23 -19.40
CA GLU A 190 -21.44 -9.48 -19.88
C GLU A 190 -22.40 -10.66 -19.74
N ASP A 191 -23.11 -10.75 -18.61
CA ASP A 191 -24.17 -11.74 -18.37
C ASP A 191 -25.33 -11.56 -19.37
N ALA A 192 -25.75 -10.32 -19.63
CA ALA A 192 -26.80 -10.01 -20.60
C ALA A 192 -26.38 -10.31 -22.05
N ALA A 193 -25.09 -10.14 -22.38
CA ALA A 193 -24.54 -10.42 -23.70
C ALA A 193 -24.37 -11.93 -23.97
N GLY A 194 -24.40 -12.78 -22.93
CA GLY A 194 -24.25 -14.23 -23.07
C GLY A 194 -22.89 -14.66 -23.62
N THR A 195 -21.88 -13.80 -23.50
CA THR A 195 -20.52 -14.04 -23.97
C THR A 195 -19.87 -15.15 -23.13
N PRO A 196 -19.43 -16.27 -23.73
CA PRO A 196 -18.70 -17.29 -22.99
C PRO A 196 -17.38 -16.70 -22.48
N TYR A 197 -17.05 -16.94 -21.22
CA TYR A 197 -15.74 -16.60 -20.63
C TYR A 197 -14.61 -17.13 -21.53
N SER A 198 -13.95 -16.24 -22.26
CA SER A 198 -12.75 -16.55 -23.04
C SER A 198 -11.54 -16.25 -22.17
N SER A 199 -10.94 -17.28 -21.61
CA SER A 199 -9.70 -17.19 -20.83
C SER A 199 -8.52 -16.94 -21.77
N ASP A 200 -8.41 -15.76 -22.36
CA ASP A 200 -7.15 -15.32 -22.97
C ASP A 200 -6.17 -14.95 -21.86
N SER A 201 -5.51 -15.98 -21.34
CA SER A 201 -4.32 -15.84 -20.52
C SER A 201 -3.19 -15.32 -21.41
N GLU A 202 -2.99 -14.01 -21.40
CA GLU A 202 -1.78 -13.39 -21.93
C GLU A 202 -0.62 -13.73 -20.99
N ILE A 203 0.02 -14.86 -21.27
CA ILE A 203 1.35 -15.19 -20.79
C ILE A 203 2.29 -14.22 -21.51
N GLU A 204 2.68 -13.14 -20.85
CA GLU A 204 3.87 -12.39 -21.25
C GLU A 204 5.10 -13.26 -20.89
N CYS A 205 5.71 -13.85 -21.92
CA CYS A 205 7.00 -14.50 -21.82
C CYS A 205 8.09 -13.43 -21.68
N ASP A 206 8.67 -13.30 -20.49
CA ASP A 206 9.97 -12.64 -20.29
C ASP A 206 11.04 -13.42 -21.07
N GLY A 207 11.42 -12.89 -22.23
CA GLY A 207 12.59 -13.31 -23.00
C GLY A 207 13.63 -12.20 -23.01
N ASP A 208 14.20 -11.84 -21.86
CA ASP A 208 15.38 -10.97 -21.82
C ASP A 208 16.62 -11.82 -22.14
N SER A 209 16.93 -11.90 -23.44
CA SER A 209 18.20 -12.41 -23.92
C SER A 209 19.26 -11.34 -23.72
N CYS A 210 20.10 -11.56 -22.72
CA CYS A 210 21.37 -10.87 -22.56
C CYS A 210 22.19 -11.07 -23.85
N ASP A 211 22.41 -10.02 -24.63
CA ASP A 211 23.52 -9.98 -25.58
C ASP A 211 24.33 -8.69 -25.42
N ASP A 212 25.63 -8.91 -25.49
CA ASP A 212 26.76 -8.14 -25.02
C ASP A 212 27.04 -6.94 -25.93
N GLY A 213 26.69 -5.74 -25.44
CA GLY A 213 27.06 -4.48 -26.07
C GLY A 213 28.51 -4.11 -25.73
N THR A 214 29.43 -4.59 -26.57
CA THR A 214 30.85 -4.21 -26.62
C THR A 214 31.06 -2.70 -26.40
N LEU A 215 31.81 -2.36 -25.34
CA LEU A 215 32.33 -1.02 -25.08
C LEU A 215 33.29 -0.62 -26.20
N GLY A 216 32.95 0.44 -26.91
CA GLY A 216 33.75 1.00 -27.99
C GLY A 216 35.03 1.66 -27.49
N ASP A 217 36.14 1.29 -28.12
CA ASP A 217 37.34 2.11 -28.20
C ASP A 217 37.03 3.31 -29.13
N TYR A 218 37.16 4.52 -28.61
CA TYR A 218 37.33 5.72 -29.41
C TYR A 218 38.50 6.51 -28.83
N GLU A 219 39.67 6.25 -29.39
CA GLU A 219 40.78 7.20 -29.40
C GLU A 219 40.36 8.42 -30.23
N GLY A 220 40.67 9.61 -29.72
CA GLY A 220 40.55 10.87 -30.43
C GLY A 220 41.75 11.73 -30.08
N ASP A 221 42.82 11.55 -30.85
CA ASP A 221 43.90 12.51 -31.00
C ASP A 221 43.44 13.66 -31.92
N GLU A 222 43.56 14.90 -31.44
CA GLU A 222 44.21 16.08 -32.05
C GLU A 222 43.75 17.39 -31.36
#